data_AF-A0A9X2YG23-F1
#
_entry.id   AF-A0A9X2YG23-F1
#
_cell.length_a   1.000
_cell.length_b   1.000
_cell.length_c   1.000
_cell.angle_alpha   90.00
_cell.angle_beta   90.00
_cell.angle_gamma   90.00
#
_symmetry.space_group_name_H-M   'P 1'
#
loop_
_entity.id
_entity.type
_entity.pdbx_description
1 polymer ?
#
loop_
_entity_poly.entity_id
_entity_poly.type
_entity_poly.pdbx_seq_one_letter_code
_entity_poly.pdbx_strand_id
1 'polypeptide(L)'
;MTARYCVVGGGISGLVAAYRLRVASGPDADITVFDPADRLGGVLRTERVGGQPLDVGAEAFIARRPEVPALLAELGLSARQIGTTGVRPLIYSGGRLHPMPQGTLQGIPAQASALAGLVDDATLARVADEGARPLAWDRSADPAVGELVGDRFGEQVVTRSVDPLLAGVYAGSAATIGVRSAVPTLASALDRGAPSLTDAVRSALAGAGPVTGSVFGAVEGGYAVLLDHLTRQADVRWAQVAVERVDRSGQGWAVVDDEGTAWPADAVVLALPAPGLPRVIEAVAPRTAAA
;
A
#
# COMPACT_ATOMS: atom_id res chain seq x y z
N MET A 1 -36.86 -5.81 -5.51
CA MET A 1 -36.45 -5.68 -4.09
C MET A 1 -35.20 -4.84 -4.08
N THR A 2 -35.13 -3.83 -3.22
CA THR A 2 -33.90 -3.05 -3.01
C THR A 2 -32.82 -3.95 -2.43
N ALA A 3 -31.69 -4.07 -3.12
CA ALA A 3 -30.53 -4.80 -2.61
C ALA A 3 -29.93 -4.01 -1.43
N ARG A 4 -29.64 -4.71 -0.33
CA ARG A 4 -29.09 -4.12 0.89
C ARG A 4 -27.67 -4.60 1.16
N TYR A 5 -26.75 -3.66 1.28
CA TYR A 5 -25.34 -3.91 1.51
C TYR A 5 -24.87 -3.27 2.81
N CYS A 6 -24.07 -4.00 3.57
CA CYS A 6 -23.34 -3.47 4.71
C CYS A 6 -21.84 -3.47 4.41
N VAL A 7 -21.17 -2.33 4.61
CA VAL A 7 -19.72 -2.20 4.47
C VAL A 7 -19.13 -1.85 5.83
N VAL A 8 -18.27 -2.71 6.35
CA VAL A 8 -17.66 -2.55 7.67
C VAL A 8 -16.26 -1.96 7.53
N GLY A 9 -16.08 -0.71 7.96
CA GLY A 9 -14.88 0.09 7.78
C GLY A 9 -15.10 1.24 6.80
N GLY A 10 -15.00 2.47 7.29
CA GLY A 10 -15.21 3.72 6.56
C GLY A 10 -13.95 4.33 5.96
N GLY A 11 -12.87 3.55 5.83
CA GLY A 11 -11.65 3.94 5.13
C GLY A 11 -11.80 3.95 3.60
N ILE A 12 -10.74 4.30 2.88
CA ILE A 12 -10.73 4.34 1.40
C ILE A 12 -11.24 3.05 0.76
N SER A 13 -10.84 1.89 1.27
CA SER A 13 -11.28 0.59 0.74
C SER A 13 -12.79 0.39 0.88
N GLY A 14 -13.37 0.76 2.02
CA GLY A 14 -14.80 0.65 2.27
C GLY A 14 -15.61 1.65 1.44
N LEU A 15 -15.16 2.89 1.34
CA LEU A 15 -15.84 3.93 0.55
C LEU A 15 -15.79 3.62 -0.95
N VAL A 16 -14.68 3.09 -1.46
CA VAL A 16 -14.61 2.61 -2.84
C VAL A 16 -15.51 1.40 -3.03
N ALA A 17 -15.56 0.45 -2.08
CA ALA A 17 -16.48 -0.69 -2.17
C ALA A 17 -17.95 -0.24 -2.21
N ALA A 18 -18.34 0.69 -1.35
CA ALA A 18 -19.69 1.29 -1.35
C ALA A 18 -20.00 1.97 -2.69
N TYR A 19 -19.07 2.75 -3.23
CA TYR A 19 -19.20 3.36 -4.55
C TYR A 19 -19.38 2.31 -5.67
N ARG A 20 -18.55 1.26 -5.68
CA ARG A 20 -18.66 0.18 -6.67
C ARG A 20 -19.98 -0.58 -6.56
N LEU A 21 -20.47 -0.84 -5.34
CA LEU A 21 -21.79 -1.44 -5.10
C LEU A 21 -22.90 -0.55 -5.65
N ARG A 22 -22.85 0.77 -5.41
CA ARG A 22 -23.80 1.73 -5.98
C ARG A 22 -23.81 1.70 -7.51
N VAL A 23 -22.63 1.70 -8.15
CA VAL A 23 -22.50 1.63 -9.61
C VAL A 23 -23.07 0.32 -10.17
N ALA A 24 -22.81 -0.81 -9.51
CA ALA A 24 -23.25 -2.12 -9.99
C ALA A 24 -24.75 -2.39 -9.77
N SER A 25 -25.29 -1.94 -8.63
CA SER A 25 -26.65 -2.28 -8.19
C SER A 25 -27.68 -1.18 -8.48
N GLY A 26 -27.23 0.01 -8.86
CA GLY A 26 -28.08 1.13 -9.25
C GLY A 26 -28.48 2.05 -8.08
N PRO A 27 -29.25 3.11 -8.39
CA PRO A 27 -29.57 4.19 -7.45
C PRO A 27 -30.48 3.74 -6.29
N ASP A 28 -31.18 2.62 -6.45
CA ASP A 28 -32.12 2.14 -5.42
C ASP A 28 -31.47 1.26 -4.36
N ALA A 29 -30.18 0.91 -4.48
CA ALA A 29 -29.47 0.10 -3.49
C ALA A 29 -29.41 0.80 -2.12
N ASP A 30 -29.59 0.03 -1.05
CA ASP A 30 -29.48 0.48 0.34
C ASP A 30 -28.08 0.12 0.85
N ILE A 31 -27.22 1.12 1.05
CA ILE A 31 -25.81 0.90 1.40
C ILE A 31 -25.51 1.57 2.74
N THR A 32 -25.21 0.77 3.75
CA THR A 32 -24.79 1.25 5.07
C THR A 32 -23.30 1.01 5.27
N VAL A 33 -22.56 2.06 5.63
CA VAL A 33 -21.14 2.01 6.01
C VAL A 33 -21.04 2.14 7.53
N PHE A 34 -20.38 1.18 8.17
CA PHE A 34 -20.16 1.14 9.61
C PHE A 34 -18.73 1.59 9.91
N ASP A 35 -18.56 2.67 10.67
CA ASP A 35 -17.27 3.11 11.18
C ASP A 35 -17.47 3.92 12.46
N PRO A 36 -16.86 3.53 13.60
CA PRO A 36 -17.05 4.22 14.88
C PRO A 36 -16.26 5.54 14.99
N ALA A 37 -15.39 5.85 14.03
CA ALA A 37 -14.60 7.07 14.07
C ALA A 37 -15.49 8.32 14.03
N ASP A 38 -14.91 9.48 14.31
CA ASP A 38 -15.59 10.78 14.21
C ASP A 38 -15.75 11.29 12.77
N ARG A 39 -15.22 10.55 11.79
CA ARG A 39 -15.23 10.88 10.37
C ARG A 39 -14.96 9.64 9.51
N LEU A 40 -15.39 9.68 8.27
CA LEU A 40 -14.99 8.71 7.25
C LEU A 40 -13.63 9.07 6.64
N GLY A 41 -12.96 8.08 6.04
CA GLY A 41 -11.66 8.22 5.36
C GLY A 41 -10.54 7.35 5.94
N GLY A 42 -10.68 6.93 7.21
CA GLY A 42 -9.66 6.13 7.89
C GLY A 42 -8.31 6.84 7.94
N VAL A 43 -7.27 6.21 7.36
CA VAL A 43 -5.91 6.77 7.28
C VAL A 43 -5.78 7.94 6.31
N LEU A 44 -6.72 8.12 5.37
CA LEU A 44 -6.75 9.29 4.51
C LEU A 44 -7.39 10.44 5.28
N ARG A 45 -6.61 11.48 5.57
CA ARG A 45 -7.04 12.59 6.41
C ARG A 45 -6.37 13.88 5.96
N THR A 46 -7.20 14.86 5.60
CA THR A 46 -6.76 16.23 5.31
C THR A 46 -7.15 17.12 6.48
N GLU A 47 -6.21 17.87 7.01
CA GLU A 47 -6.38 18.82 8.11
C GLU A 47 -6.03 20.25 7.67
N ARG A 48 -6.45 21.25 8.45
CA ARG A 48 -6.01 22.64 8.24
C ARG A 48 -4.82 22.96 9.13
N VAL A 49 -3.65 23.16 8.54
CA VAL A 49 -2.43 23.55 9.24
C VAL A 49 -1.95 24.89 8.67
N GLY A 50 -1.81 25.91 9.53
CA GLY A 50 -1.40 27.25 9.09
C GLY A 50 -2.34 27.88 8.04
N GLY A 51 -3.64 27.51 8.09
CA GLY A 51 -4.64 27.97 7.12
C GLY A 51 -4.65 27.23 5.78
N GLN A 52 -3.75 26.26 5.57
CA GLN A 52 -3.67 25.45 4.34
C GLN A 52 -4.17 24.02 4.59
N PRO A 53 -4.81 23.38 3.58
CA PRO A 53 -5.08 21.95 3.64
C PRO A 53 -3.77 21.16 3.60
N LEU A 54 -3.62 20.20 4.50
CA LEU A 54 -2.47 19.30 4.59
C LEU A 54 -2.96 17.88 4.85
N ASP A 55 -2.52 16.93 4.04
CA ASP A 55 -2.76 15.52 4.33
C ASP A 55 -1.83 15.05 5.46
N VAL A 56 -2.41 14.55 6.56
CA VAL A 56 -1.71 14.13 7.78
C VAL A 56 -1.59 12.61 7.92
N GLY A 57 -1.92 11.88 6.86
CA GLY A 57 -1.81 10.43 6.75
C GLY A 57 -1.08 10.05 5.47
N ALA A 58 -1.80 9.51 4.48
CA ALA A 58 -1.22 9.37 3.14
C ALA A 58 -1.17 10.73 2.44
N GLU A 59 -0.03 11.07 1.85
CA GLU A 59 0.21 12.37 1.19
C GLU A 59 0.21 12.28 -0.36
N ALA A 60 0.36 11.07 -0.91
CA ALA A 60 0.46 10.85 -2.34
C ALA A 60 0.13 9.40 -2.75
N PHE A 61 -0.15 9.22 -4.04
CA PHE A 61 -0.28 7.93 -4.69
C PHE A 61 0.73 7.77 -5.84
N ILE A 62 0.99 6.54 -6.27
CA ILE A 62 1.87 6.27 -7.41
C ILE A 62 1.15 6.62 -8.72
N ALA A 63 1.55 7.68 -9.41
CA ALA A 63 0.80 8.22 -10.55
C ALA A 63 0.75 7.30 -11.77
N ARG A 64 1.74 6.40 -11.92
CA ARG A 64 1.77 5.40 -13.01
C ARG A 64 0.83 4.21 -12.79
N ARG A 65 0.31 4.04 -11.58
CA ARG A 65 -0.63 2.96 -11.24
C ARG A 65 -2.02 3.40 -11.68
N PRO A 66 -2.71 2.67 -12.57
CA PRO A 66 -3.94 3.14 -13.21
C PRO A 66 -5.11 3.31 -12.24
N GLU A 67 -5.07 2.66 -11.07
CA GLU A 67 -6.20 2.52 -10.17
C GLU A 67 -6.70 3.87 -9.63
N VAL A 68 -5.80 4.74 -9.13
CA VAL A 68 -6.20 6.05 -8.58
C VAL A 68 -6.54 7.06 -9.70
N PRO A 69 -5.72 7.24 -10.76
CA PRO A 69 -6.09 8.09 -11.89
C PRO A 69 -7.42 7.71 -12.55
N ALA A 70 -7.70 6.41 -12.70
CA ALA A 70 -8.98 5.94 -13.24
C ALA A 70 -10.14 6.29 -12.30
N LEU A 71 -9.98 6.06 -10.99
CA LEU A 71 -11.00 6.46 -10.01
C LEU A 71 -11.24 7.97 -10.00
N LEU A 72 -10.19 8.79 -10.08
CA LEU A 72 -10.31 10.23 -10.20
C LEU A 72 -11.07 10.61 -11.47
N ALA A 73 -10.80 9.96 -12.61
CA ALA A 73 -11.51 10.21 -13.86
C ALA A 73 -13.00 9.84 -13.77
N GLU A 74 -13.33 8.69 -13.20
CA GLU A 74 -14.70 8.24 -12.97
C GLU A 74 -15.49 9.20 -12.09
N LEU A 75 -14.83 9.80 -11.08
CA LEU A 75 -15.44 10.78 -10.17
C LEU A 75 -15.45 12.22 -10.73
N GLY A 76 -14.93 12.46 -11.93
CA GLY A 76 -14.82 13.80 -12.53
C GLY A 76 -13.75 14.68 -11.90
N LEU A 77 -12.74 14.07 -11.26
CA LEU A 77 -11.67 14.72 -10.50
C LEU A 77 -10.32 14.77 -11.23
N SER A 78 -10.23 14.35 -12.50
CA SER A 78 -8.96 14.35 -13.25
C SER A 78 -8.23 15.69 -13.23
N ALA A 79 -8.98 16.80 -13.31
CA ALA A 79 -8.41 18.15 -13.33
C ALA A 79 -7.78 18.58 -11.98
N ARG A 80 -8.08 17.85 -10.89
CA ARG A 80 -7.50 18.10 -9.56
C ARG A 80 -6.27 17.23 -9.28
N GLN A 81 -5.89 16.35 -10.19
CA GLN A 81 -4.66 15.59 -10.03
C GLN A 81 -3.45 16.52 -10.21
N ILE A 82 -2.61 16.60 -9.17
CA ILE A 82 -1.38 17.40 -9.17
C ILE A 82 -0.15 16.49 -9.07
N GLY A 83 0.97 16.98 -9.59
CA GLY A 83 2.27 16.28 -9.56
C GLY A 83 3.22 16.84 -8.52
N THR A 84 4.36 16.19 -8.36
CA THR A 84 5.45 16.66 -7.50
C THR A 84 6.10 17.94 -8.06
N THR A 85 6.71 18.74 -7.19
CA THR A 85 7.41 19.99 -7.53
C THR A 85 8.74 19.78 -8.26
N GLY A 86 9.18 18.52 -8.43
CA GLY A 86 10.46 18.18 -9.03
C GLY A 86 11.64 18.07 -8.06
N VAL A 87 11.45 18.44 -6.77
CA VAL A 87 12.47 18.24 -5.73
C VAL A 87 12.80 16.75 -5.63
N ARG A 88 14.10 16.44 -5.60
CA ARG A 88 14.58 15.05 -5.55
C ARG A 88 14.81 14.62 -4.10
N PRO A 89 14.42 13.38 -3.73
CA PRO A 89 14.68 12.86 -2.40
C PRO A 89 16.19 12.67 -2.18
N LEU A 90 16.60 12.76 -0.91
CA LEU A 90 17.97 12.58 -0.46
C LEU A 90 18.00 11.50 0.62
N ILE A 91 19.13 10.81 0.74
CA ILE A 91 19.41 9.89 1.84
C ILE A 91 20.36 10.60 2.82
N TYR A 92 20.01 10.65 4.10
CA TYR A 92 20.93 11.09 5.14
C TYR A 92 21.73 9.90 5.68
N SER A 93 23.05 9.92 5.51
CA SER A 93 23.91 8.84 5.97
C SER A 93 25.32 9.33 6.28
N GLY A 94 25.86 8.92 7.42
CA GLY A 94 27.22 9.30 7.84
C GLY A 94 27.41 10.81 8.01
N GLY A 95 26.42 11.51 8.57
CA GLY A 95 26.52 12.94 8.87
C GLY A 95 26.30 13.88 7.67
N ARG A 96 25.90 13.37 6.51
CA ARG A 96 25.71 14.16 5.28
C ARG A 96 24.53 13.65 4.44
N LEU A 97 24.02 14.52 3.58
CA LEU A 97 22.99 14.20 2.59
C LEU A 97 23.62 13.66 1.31
N HIS A 98 23.02 12.61 0.76
CA HIS A 98 23.41 11.96 -0.49
C HIS A 98 22.25 11.99 -1.48
N PRO A 99 22.51 12.16 -2.78
CA PRO A 99 21.51 11.91 -3.82
C PRO A 99 20.94 10.50 -3.72
N MET A 100 19.68 10.34 -4.09
CA MET A 100 19.06 9.02 -4.24
C MET A 100 19.83 8.17 -5.27
N PRO A 101 20.29 6.95 -4.92
CA PRO A 101 20.95 6.03 -5.84
C PRO A 101 20.08 5.69 -7.07
N GLN A 102 20.63 5.90 -8.26
CA GLN A 102 19.99 5.51 -9.53
C GLN A 102 20.36 4.07 -9.89
N GLY A 103 19.53 3.43 -10.72
CA GLY A 103 19.76 2.03 -11.10
C GLY A 103 19.62 1.07 -9.92
N THR A 104 18.73 1.39 -8.98
CA THR A 104 18.42 0.54 -7.83
C THR A 104 16.96 0.11 -7.87
N LEU A 105 16.68 -1.06 -7.30
CA LEU A 105 15.34 -1.56 -7.05
C LEU A 105 15.10 -1.51 -5.54
N GLN A 106 14.31 -0.54 -5.07
CA GLN A 106 14.10 -0.29 -3.64
C GLN A 106 15.42 -0.19 -2.85
N GLY A 107 16.45 0.43 -3.45
CA GLY A 107 17.77 0.63 -2.84
C GLY A 107 18.77 -0.51 -3.10
N ILE A 108 18.31 -1.63 -3.66
CA ILE A 108 19.19 -2.75 -4.03
C ILE A 108 19.88 -2.43 -5.37
N PRO A 109 21.21 -2.39 -5.45
CA PRO A 109 21.92 -1.90 -6.64
C PRO A 109 21.94 -2.91 -7.80
N ALA A 110 21.82 -2.41 -9.04
CA ALA A 110 22.08 -3.19 -10.26
C ALA A 110 23.58 -3.20 -10.66
N GLN A 111 24.38 -2.33 -10.03
CA GLN A 111 25.82 -2.15 -10.25
C GLN A 111 26.44 -1.37 -9.10
N ALA A 112 27.73 -1.58 -8.82
CA ALA A 112 28.43 -0.96 -7.70
C ALA A 112 28.40 0.58 -7.75
N SER A 113 28.58 1.19 -8.93
CA SER A 113 28.64 2.64 -9.08
C SER A 113 27.35 3.37 -8.66
N ALA A 114 26.22 2.67 -8.56
CA ALA A 114 24.98 3.22 -8.01
C ALA A 114 25.13 3.69 -6.55
N LEU A 115 26.05 3.09 -5.80
CA LEU A 115 26.28 3.36 -4.37
C LEU A 115 27.54 4.21 -4.11
N ALA A 116 28.17 4.73 -5.16
CA ALA A 116 29.39 5.53 -5.03
C ALA A 116 29.16 6.73 -4.10
N GLY A 117 30.01 6.86 -3.08
CA GLY A 117 29.93 7.93 -2.08
C GLY A 117 28.99 7.65 -0.90
N LEU A 118 28.04 6.72 -1.03
CA LEU A 118 27.10 6.29 0.01
C LEU A 118 27.69 5.15 0.87
N VAL A 119 28.43 4.23 0.24
CA VAL A 119 29.16 3.14 0.89
C VAL A 119 30.67 3.26 0.65
N ASP A 120 31.47 2.48 1.37
CA ASP A 120 32.93 2.46 1.20
C ASP A 120 33.41 1.60 0.01
N ASP A 121 34.69 1.76 -0.34
CA ASP A 121 35.30 1.08 -1.48
C ASP A 121 35.29 -0.45 -1.35
N ALA A 122 35.39 -0.98 -0.13
CA ALA A 122 35.31 -2.41 0.12
C ALA A 122 33.89 -2.95 -0.18
N THR A 123 32.85 -2.20 0.18
CA THR A 123 31.46 -2.52 -0.16
C THR A 123 31.23 -2.41 -1.67
N LEU A 124 31.79 -1.39 -2.33
CA LEU A 124 31.70 -1.25 -3.79
C LEU A 124 32.33 -2.46 -4.51
N ALA A 125 33.51 -2.89 -4.08
CA ALA A 125 34.18 -4.08 -4.62
C ALA A 125 33.31 -5.34 -4.41
N ARG A 126 32.75 -5.52 -3.21
CA ARG A 126 31.85 -6.65 -2.91
C ARG A 126 30.63 -6.69 -3.84
N VAL A 127 30.01 -5.53 -4.11
CA VAL A 127 28.87 -5.43 -5.03
C VAL A 127 29.30 -5.75 -6.47
N ALA A 128 30.48 -5.29 -6.89
CA ALA A 128 30.99 -5.56 -8.23
C ALA A 128 31.27 -7.06 -8.45
N ASP A 129 31.81 -7.75 -7.45
CA ASP A 129 32.19 -9.16 -7.51
C ASP A 129 31.03 -10.13 -7.21
N GLU A 130 29.86 -9.63 -6.78
CA GLU A 130 28.74 -10.46 -6.33
C GLU A 130 28.24 -11.44 -7.39
N GLY A 131 28.28 -11.06 -8.67
CA GLY A 131 27.87 -11.90 -9.79
C GLY A 131 28.72 -13.16 -9.97
N ALA A 132 29.94 -13.20 -9.43
CA ALA A 132 30.81 -14.38 -9.46
C ALA A 132 30.50 -15.39 -8.34
N ARG A 133 29.72 -14.99 -7.33
CA ARG A 133 29.30 -15.87 -6.22
C ARG A 133 27.99 -16.57 -6.61
N PRO A 134 27.87 -17.90 -6.55
CA PRO A 134 26.60 -18.58 -6.73
C PRO A 134 25.53 -18.08 -5.74
N LEU A 135 24.28 -18.01 -6.20
CA LEU A 135 23.11 -17.71 -5.36
C LEU A 135 22.22 -18.96 -5.26
N ALA A 136 21.98 -19.42 -4.03
CA ALA A 136 20.96 -20.43 -3.75
C ALA A 136 19.64 -19.72 -3.40
N TRP A 137 18.57 -20.03 -4.13
CA TRP A 137 17.24 -19.46 -3.90
C TRP A 137 16.19 -20.55 -3.75
N ASP A 138 15.49 -20.54 -2.62
CA ASP A 138 14.34 -21.40 -2.37
C ASP A 138 13.05 -20.65 -2.73
N ARG A 139 12.32 -21.17 -3.72
CA ARG A 139 11.05 -20.58 -4.19
C ARG A 139 9.92 -20.65 -3.15
N SER A 140 10.06 -21.48 -2.12
CA SER A 140 9.10 -21.56 -1.02
C SER A 140 9.42 -20.61 0.12
N ALA A 141 10.65 -20.09 0.18
CA ALA A 141 11.09 -19.18 1.22
C ALA A 141 10.69 -17.73 0.94
N ASP A 142 10.63 -16.94 2.01
CA ASP A 142 10.49 -15.48 1.97
C ASP A 142 11.41 -14.83 3.01
N PRO A 143 12.74 -14.88 2.81
CA PRO A 143 13.69 -14.30 3.75
C PRO A 143 13.47 -12.79 3.87
N ALA A 144 13.92 -12.23 4.99
CA ALA A 144 13.91 -10.78 5.15
C ALA A 144 14.81 -10.13 4.09
N VAL A 145 14.40 -8.96 3.56
CA VAL A 145 15.20 -8.25 2.53
C VAL A 145 16.62 -7.97 3.02
N GLY A 146 16.76 -7.55 4.28
CA GLY A 146 18.04 -7.24 4.90
C GLY A 146 18.95 -8.46 5.03
N GLU A 147 18.39 -9.66 5.24
CA GLU A 147 19.15 -10.91 5.29
C GLU A 147 19.75 -11.23 3.92
N LEU A 148 18.92 -11.25 2.87
CA LEU A 148 19.36 -11.52 1.51
C LEU A 148 20.37 -10.46 1.04
N VAL A 149 20.07 -9.18 1.22
CA VAL A 149 20.97 -8.09 0.78
C VAL A 149 22.26 -8.06 1.59
N GLY A 150 22.19 -8.31 2.90
CA GLY A 150 23.35 -8.35 3.79
C GLY A 150 24.34 -9.45 3.40
N ASP A 151 23.85 -10.68 3.14
CA ASP A 151 24.71 -11.78 2.68
C ASP A 151 25.40 -11.46 1.34
N ARG A 152 24.66 -10.87 0.40
CA ARG A 152 25.17 -10.63 -0.96
C ARG A 152 26.06 -9.41 -1.02
N PHE A 153 25.57 -8.26 -0.55
CA PHE A 153 26.21 -6.95 -0.74
C PHE A 153 26.82 -6.34 0.53
N GLY A 154 26.50 -6.87 1.72
CA GLY A 154 27.03 -6.40 2.99
C GLY A 154 26.14 -5.38 3.70
N GLU A 155 26.43 -5.17 4.99
CA GLU A 155 25.60 -4.39 5.91
C GLU A 155 25.45 -2.92 5.52
N GLN A 156 26.48 -2.30 4.92
CA GLN A 156 26.39 -0.90 4.49
C GLN A 156 25.32 -0.70 3.40
N VAL A 157 25.11 -1.67 2.52
CA VAL A 157 24.05 -1.58 1.50
C VAL A 157 22.68 -1.68 2.14
N VAL A 158 22.52 -2.56 3.14
CA VAL A 158 21.28 -2.67 3.91
C VAL A 158 20.98 -1.35 4.62
N THR A 159 21.88 -0.91 5.48
CA THR A 159 21.66 0.21 6.41
C THR A 159 21.62 1.57 5.73
N ARG A 160 22.39 1.78 4.65
CA ARG A 160 22.51 3.10 4.01
C ARG A 160 21.69 3.26 2.74
N SER A 161 21.23 2.16 2.12
CA SER A 161 20.48 2.22 0.87
C SER A 161 19.11 1.55 0.99
N VAL A 162 19.05 0.28 1.38
CA VAL A 162 17.78 -0.48 1.34
C VAL A 162 16.82 -0.10 2.45
N ASP A 163 17.29 -0.08 3.69
CA ASP A 163 16.44 0.18 4.86
C ASP A 163 15.81 1.59 4.83
N PRO A 164 16.52 2.69 4.49
CA PRO A 164 15.91 4.00 4.34
C PRO A 164 14.77 4.04 3.30
N LEU A 165 14.90 3.29 2.19
CA LEU A 165 13.90 3.26 1.14
C LEU A 165 12.68 2.43 1.53
N LEU A 166 12.88 1.29 2.18
CA LEU A 166 11.79 0.46 2.69
C LEU A 166 11.06 1.14 3.86
N ALA A 167 11.79 1.77 4.76
CA ALA A 167 11.22 2.54 5.87
C ALA A 167 10.38 3.71 5.36
N GLY A 168 10.82 4.40 4.30
CA GLY A 168 10.05 5.49 3.69
C GLY A 168 8.71 5.06 3.07
N VAL A 169 8.57 3.78 2.66
CA VAL A 169 7.33 3.27 2.04
C VAL A 169 6.44 2.57 3.04
N TYR A 170 7.02 1.73 3.90
CA TYR A 170 6.27 0.81 4.77
C TYR A 170 6.29 1.21 6.24
N ALA A 171 7.09 2.22 6.63
CA ALA A 171 7.44 2.50 8.02
C ALA A 171 7.94 1.24 8.77
N GLY A 172 8.52 0.30 8.03
CA GLY A 172 9.04 -0.98 8.51
C GLY A 172 10.56 -1.09 8.35
N SER A 173 11.10 -2.27 8.66
CA SER A 173 12.54 -2.53 8.55
C SER A 173 12.83 -3.61 7.52
N ALA A 174 13.95 -3.46 6.80
CA ALA A 174 14.53 -4.50 5.96
C ALA A 174 14.81 -5.78 6.74
N ALA A 175 15.01 -5.71 8.06
CA ALA A 175 15.27 -6.87 8.91
C ALA A 175 14.06 -7.79 9.12
N THR A 176 12.83 -7.31 8.84
CA THR A 176 11.61 -8.08 9.12
C THR A 176 10.69 -8.24 7.90
N ILE A 177 10.76 -7.33 6.93
CA ILE A 177 9.91 -7.43 5.73
C ILE A 177 10.49 -8.47 4.74
N GLY A 178 9.64 -9.40 4.31
CA GLY A 178 10.00 -10.44 3.33
C GLY A 178 10.25 -9.89 1.93
N VAL A 179 11.13 -10.53 1.17
CA VAL A 179 11.46 -10.19 -0.23
C VAL A 179 10.22 -10.19 -1.12
N ARG A 180 9.32 -11.16 -0.95
CA ARG A 180 8.10 -11.30 -1.76
C ARG A 180 7.11 -10.16 -1.53
N SER A 181 6.99 -9.70 -0.29
CA SER A 181 6.15 -8.55 0.06
C SER A 181 6.77 -7.22 -0.35
N ALA A 182 8.06 -7.01 -0.04
CA ALA A 182 8.73 -5.74 -0.22
C ALA A 182 9.08 -5.45 -1.69
N VAL A 183 9.54 -6.48 -2.42
CA VAL A 183 10.15 -6.34 -3.75
C VAL A 183 9.69 -7.50 -4.67
N PRO A 184 8.39 -7.60 -5.00
CA PRO A 184 7.83 -8.76 -5.72
C PRO A 184 8.45 -9.00 -7.10
N THR A 185 8.89 -7.95 -7.80
CA THR A 185 9.59 -8.08 -9.08
C THR A 185 10.96 -8.73 -8.94
N LEU A 186 11.64 -8.52 -7.81
CA LEU A 186 12.89 -9.21 -7.46
C LEU A 186 12.63 -10.68 -7.19
N ALA A 187 11.65 -10.99 -6.33
CA ALA A 187 11.25 -12.37 -6.05
C ALA A 187 10.90 -13.13 -7.33
N SER A 188 10.16 -12.50 -8.24
CA SER A 188 9.81 -13.06 -9.54
C SER A 188 11.04 -13.34 -10.42
N ALA A 189 12.05 -12.47 -10.42
CA ALA A 189 13.29 -12.68 -11.16
C ALA A 189 14.13 -13.84 -10.57
N LEU A 190 14.20 -13.93 -9.23
CA LEU A 190 14.85 -15.03 -8.53
C LEU A 190 14.12 -16.36 -8.77
N ASP A 191 12.79 -16.37 -8.73
CA ASP A 191 11.98 -17.55 -9.01
C ASP A 191 12.21 -18.07 -10.45
N ARG A 192 12.51 -17.17 -11.41
CA ARG A 192 12.91 -17.52 -12.79
C ARG A 192 14.35 -18.03 -12.92
N GLY A 193 15.10 -18.11 -11.83
CA GLY A 193 16.46 -18.66 -11.82
C GLY A 193 17.53 -17.64 -12.16
N ALA A 194 17.35 -16.37 -11.80
CA ALA A 194 18.43 -15.38 -11.89
C ALA A 194 19.69 -15.89 -11.14
N PRO A 195 20.88 -15.86 -11.78
CA PRO A 195 22.07 -16.51 -11.23
C PRO A 195 22.72 -15.74 -10.07
N SER A 196 22.37 -14.46 -9.90
CA SER A 196 22.89 -13.56 -8.89
C SER A 196 21.81 -12.56 -8.45
N LEU A 197 22.02 -11.89 -7.31
CA LEU A 197 21.12 -10.84 -6.86
C LEU A 197 21.19 -9.63 -7.80
N THR A 198 22.38 -9.31 -8.29
CA THR A 198 22.60 -8.24 -9.26
C THR A 198 21.80 -8.47 -10.55
N ASP A 199 21.82 -9.68 -11.10
CA ASP A 199 21.09 -9.98 -12.34
C ASP A 199 19.58 -10.01 -12.13
N ALA A 200 19.12 -10.44 -10.96
CA ALA A 200 17.71 -10.37 -10.59
C ALA A 200 17.21 -8.91 -10.56
N VAL A 201 18.01 -7.99 -9.98
CA VAL A 201 17.71 -6.55 -9.97
C VAL A 201 17.71 -5.98 -11.39
N ARG A 202 18.71 -6.30 -12.23
CA ARG A 202 18.77 -5.84 -13.63
C ARG A 202 17.55 -6.30 -14.42
N SER A 203 17.16 -7.57 -14.27
CA SER A 203 15.96 -8.12 -14.93
C SER A 203 14.69 -7.38 -14.49
N ALA A 204 14.54 -7.13 -13.20
CA ALA A 204 13.40 -6.41 -12.66
C ALA A 204 13.33 -4.94 -13.14
N LEU A 205 14.48 -4.26 -13.22
CA LEU A 205 14.55 -2.88 -13.75
C LEU A 205 14.29 -2.82 -15.25
N ALA A 206 14.77 -3.78 -16.04
CA ALA A 206 14.52 -3.82 -17.48
C ALA A 206 13.03 -4.03 -17.81
N GLY A 207 12.28 -4.70 -16.93
CA GLY A 207 10.83 -4.83 -17.04
C GLY A 207 10.04 -3.58 -16.65
N ALA A 208 10.68 -2.60 -16.00
CA ALA A 208 10.04 -1.33 -15.68
C ALA A 208 10.08 -0.42 -16.92
N GLY A 209 8.90 -0.15 -17.50
CA GLY A 209 8.78 0.81 -18.60
C GLY A 209 9.28 2.22 -18.22
N PRO A 210 9.51 3.10 -19.21
CA PRO A 210 10.01 4.44 -18.96
C PRO A 210 9.10 5.20 -17.99
N VAL A 211 9.70 5.89 -17.01
CA VAL A 211 8.97 6.78 -16.11
C VAL A 211 8.68 8.06 -16.88
N THR A 212 7.44 8.23 -17.31
CA THR A 212 6.94 9.48 -17.89
C THR A 212 6.16 10.27 -16.82
N GLY A 213 6.49 11.55 -16.65
CA GLY A 213 5.85 12.42 -15.67
C GLY A 213 6.30 12.19 -14.22
N SER A 214 5.47 12.65 -13.28
CA SER A 214 5.76 12.55 -11.83
C SER A 214 5.57 11.12 -11.33
N VAL A 215 6.48 10.62 -10.48
CA VAL A 215 6.34 9.29 -9.85
C VAL A 215 5.12 9.25 -8.93
N PHE A 216 4.92 10.35 -8.19
CA PHE A 216 3.83 10.52 -7.26
C PHE A 216 2.81 11.54 -7.79
N GLY A 217 1.54 11.29 -7.51
CA GLY A 217 0.44 12.23 -7.70
C GLY A 217 -0.24 12.51 -6.36
N ALA A 218 -0.90 13.65 -6.27
CA ALA A 218 -1.75 14.02 -5.14
C ALA A 218 -3.05 14.66 -5.67
N VAL A 219 -3.97 14.95 -4.76
CA VAL A 219 -5.26 15.61 -5.09
C VAL A 219 -5.21 17.04 -4.60
N GLU A 220 -5.47 18.00 -5.50
CA GLU A 220 -5.60 19.41 -5.14
C GLU A 220 -6.76 19.60 -4.14
N GLY A 221 -6.42 20.11 -2.95
CA GLY A 221 -7.34 20.22 -1.81
C GLY A 221 -7.25 19.05 -0.82
N GLY A 222 -6.37 18.08 -1.05
CA GLY A 222 -6.14 16.91 -0.20
C GLY A 222 -7.11 15.77 -0.45
N TYR A 223 -6.87 14.63 0.21
CA TYR A 223 -7.70 13.43 0.07
C TYR A 223 -9.15 13.60 0.52
N ALA A 224 -9.46 14.58 1.38
CA ALA A 224 -10.84 14.92 1.73
C ALA A 224 -11.73 15.14 0.49
N VAL A 225 -11.19 15.74 -0.59
CA VAL A 225 -11.91 15.93 -1.85
C VAL A 225 -12.35 14.58 -2.45
N LEU A 226 -11.46 13.58 -2.48
CA LEU A 226 -11.77 12.25 -2.99
C LEU A 226 -12.82 11.56 -2.11
N LEU A 227 -12.63 11.61 -0.79
CA LEU A 227 -13.52 10.98 0.19
C LEU A 227 -14.94 11.55 0.15
N ASP A 228 -15.07 12.87 0.03
CA ASP A 228 -16.36 13.55 -0.10
C ASP A 228 -17.09 13.15 -1.39
N HIS A 229 -16.35 12.99 -2.50
CA HIS A 229 -16.93 12.54 -3.76
C HIS A 229 -17.40 11.09 -3.70
N LEU A 230 -16.59 10.20 -3.12
CA LEU A 230 -16.97 8.80 -2.92
C LEU A 230 -18.23 8.69 -2.04
N THR A 231 -18.24 9.36 -0.89
CA THR A 231 -19.36 9.32 0.06
C THR A 231 -20.65 9.82 -0.58
N ARG A 232 -20.60 10.94 -1.31
CA ARG A 232 -21.77 11.50 -2.00
C ARG A 232 -22.24 10.66 -3.18
N GLN A 233 -21.33 10.17 -4.02
CA GLN A 233 -21.73 9.37 -5.19
C GLN A 233 -22.20 7.96 -4.82
N ALA A 234 -21.67 7.40 -3.73
CA ALA A 234 -22.14 6.14 -3.19
C ALA A 234 -23.51 6.27 -2.48
N ASP A 235 -23.88 7.50 -2.06
CA ASP A 235 -25.09 7.79 -1.28
C ASP A 235 -25.23 6.83 -0.09
N VAL A 236 -24.21 6.85 0.77
CA VAL A 236 -24.10 5.93 1.90
C VAL A 236 -24.85 6.44 3.12
N ARG A 237 -25.50 5.53 3.83
CA ARG A 237 -25.87 5.75 5.21
C ARG A 237 -24.66 5.44 6.09
N TRP A 238 -24.13 6.44 6.78
CA TRP A 238 -23.09 6.22 7.78
C TRP A 238 -23.72 5.84 9.13
N ALA A 239 -23.37 4.66 9.62
CA ALA A 239 -23.64 4.22 10.99
C ALA A 239 -22.35 4.40 11.81
N GLN A 240 -22.35 5.37 12.72
CA GLN A 240 -21.20 5.71 13.55
C GLN A 240 -21.08 4.79 14.77
N VAL A 241 -20.93 3.49 14.51
CA VAL A 241 -20.89 2.41 15.49
C VAL A 241 -19.81 1.41 15.11
N ALA A 242 -19.29 0.65 16.08
CA ALA A 242 -18.37 -0.45 15.77
C ALA A 242 -19.18 -1.71 15.44
N VAL A 243 -18.63 -2.58 14.59
CA VAL A 243 -19.21 -3.91 14.36
C VAL A 243 -18.57 -4.90 15.32
N GLU A 244 -19.40 -5.65 16.03
CA GLU A 244 -18.95 -6.71 16.91
C GLU A 244 -18.81 -8.04 16.18
N ARG A 245 -19.83 -8.39 15.39
CA ARG A 245 -19.88 -9.66 14.64
C ARG A 245 -20.77 -9.59 13.41
N VAL A 246 -20.54 -10.53 12.51
CA VAL A 246 -21.40 -10.83 11.37
C VAL A 246 -21.94 -12.23 11.53
N ASP A 247 -23.27 -12.36 11.46
CA ASP A 247 -23.98 -13.62 11.59
C ASP A 247 -24.69 -13.99 10.27
N ARG A 248 -24.89 -15.29 10.03
CA ARG A 248 -25.78 -15.75 8.96
C ARG A 248 -27.23 -15.52 9.38
N SER A 249 -28.04 -14.96 8.48
CA SER A 249 -29.47 -14.74 8.71
C SER A 249 -30.28 -15.16 7.49
N GLY A 250 -30.85 -16.37 7.53
CA GLY A 250 -31.55 -16.97 6.40
C GLY A 250 -30.64 -17.10 5.16
N GLN A 251 -31.03 -16.47 4.05
CA GLN A 251 -30.24 -16.42 2.81
C GLN A 251 -29.26 -15.24 2.76
N GLY A 252 -29.29 -14.35 3.75
CA GLY A 252 -28.42 -13.17 3.84
C GLY A 252 -27.57 -13.17 5.11
N TRP A 253 -27.38 -11.98 5.64
CA TRP A 253 -26.49 -11.69 6.75
C TRP A 253 -27.16 -10.75 7.75
N ALA A 254 -26.67 -10.78 8.99
CA ALA A 254 -26.93 -9.76 9.98
C ALA A 254 -25.60 -9.23 10.49
N VAL A 255 -25.40 -7.91 10.41
CA VAL A 255 -24.27 -7.22 11.04
C VAL A 255 -24.75 -6.74 12.41
N VAL A 256 -24.08 -7.14 13.48
CA VAL A 256 -24.41 -6.73 14.85
C VAL A 256 -23.41 -5.68 15.29
N ASP A 257 -23.90 -4.50 15.65
CA ASP A 257 -23.07 -3.42 16.18
C ASP A 257 -22.85 -3.50 17.70
N ASP A 258 -21.99 -2.63 18.21
CA ASP A 258 -21.64 -2.51 19.62
C ASP A 258 -22.73 -1.89 20.51
N GLU A 259 -23.87 -1.49 19.91
CA GLU A 259 -25.09 -1.11 20.61
C GLU A 259 -26.11 -2.27 20.67
N GLY A 260 -25.79 -3.41 20.06
CA GLY A 260 -26.65 -4.59 20.01
C GLY A 260 -27.71 -4.55 18.91
N THR A 261 -27.67 -3.57 18.00
CA THR A 261 -28.58 -3.50 16.86
C THR A 261 -28.15 -4.48 15.78
N ALA A 262 -29.09 -5.26 15.26
CA ALA A 262 -28.88 -6.17 14.16
C ALA A 262 -29.33 -5.55 12.83
N TRP A 263 -28.39 -5.41 11.90
CA TRP A 263 -28.57 -4.82 10.59
C TRP A 263 -28.64 -5.92 9.52
N PRO A 264 -29.82 -6.22 8.96
CA PRO A 264 -29.94 -7.20 7.88
C PRO A 264 -29.18 -6.75 6.63
N ALA A 265 -28.62 -7.67 5.86
CA ALA A 265 -27.97 -7.40 4.57
C ALA A 265 -28.04 -8.60 3.62
N ASP A 266 -28.08 -8.34 2.31
CA ASP A 266 -27.93 -9.37 1.28
C ASP A 266 -26.45 -9.76 1.12
N ALA A 267 -25.54 -8.79 1.28
CA ALA A 267 -24.10 -9.03 1.33
C ALA A 267 -23.38 -8.05 2.27
N VAL A 268 -22.25 -8.52 2.80
CA VAL A 268 -21.38 -7.75 3.72
C VAL A 268 -19.98 -7.65 3.13
N VAL A 269 -19.42 -6.44 3.11
CA VAL A 269 -18.01 -6.18 2.76
C VAL A 269 -17.26 -5.85 4.04
N LEU A 270 -16.17 -6.55 4.31
CA LEU A 270 -15.30 -6.29 5.46
C LEU A 270 -14.04 -5.56 5.00
N ALA A 271 -13.95 -4.28 5.33
CA ALA A 271 -12.84 -3.37 5.02
C ALA A 271 -12.13 -2.89 6.30
N LEU A 272 -12.02 -3.78 7.29
CA LEU A 272 -11.39 -3.55 8.58
C LEU A 272 -9.87 -3.79 8.55
N PRO A 273 -9.11 -3.18 9.48
CA PRO A 273 -7.74 -3.62 9.76
C PRO A 273 -7.70 -5.09 10.18
N ALA A 274 -6.66 -5.81 9.74
CA ALA A 274 -6.51 -7.24 10.00
C ALA A 274 -6.65 -7.65 11.47
N PRO A 275 -6.11 -6.92 12.47
CA PRO A 275 -6.26 -7.30 13.89
C PRO A 275 -7.71 -7.32 14.40
N GLY A 276 -8.60 -6.53 13.80
CA GLY A 276 -10.01 -6.47 14.20
C GLY A 276 -10.90 -7.51 13.51
N LEU A 277 -10.42 -8.10 12.42
CA LEU A 277 -11.22 -9.00 11.58
C LEU A 277 -11.64 -10.31 12.29
N PRO A 278 -10.76 -11.02 13.03
CA PRO A 278 -11.10 -12.30 13.65
C PRO A 278 -12.36 -12.25 14.52
N ARG A 279 -12.46 -11.24 15.39
CA ARG A 279 -13.61 -11.05 16.29
C ARG A 279 -14.92 -10.92 15.51
N VAL A 280 -14.88 -10.24 14.35
CA VAL A 280 -16.06 -9.97 13.53
C VAL A 280 -16.56 -11.20 12.78
N ILE A 281 -15.65 -12.10 12.38
CA ILE A 281 -15.97 -13.23 11.50
C ILE A 281 -15.96 -14.59 12.20
N GLU A 282 -15.65 -14.66 13.49
CA GLU A 282 -15.48 -15.92 14.23
C GLU A 282 -16.64 -16.90 14.02
N ALA A 283 -17.88 -16.41 14.08
CA ALA A 283 -19.09 -17.22 13.93
C ALA A 283 -19.30 -17.75 12.50
N VAL A 284 -18.79 -17.06 11.48
CA VAL A 284 -19.10 -17.34 10.06
C VAL A 284 -17.92 -17.89 9.27
N ALA A 285 -16.70 -17.68 9.75
CA ALA A 285 -15.45 -18.12 9.13
C ALA A 285 -14.37 -18.43 10.19
N PRO A 286 -14.60 -19.40 11.10
CA PRO A 286 -13.71 -19.66 12.24
C PRO A 286 -12.29 -20.07 11.83
N ARG A 287 -12.13 -20.77 10.70
CA ARG A 287 -10.79 -21.12 10.17
C ARG A 287 -10.00 -19.91 9.74
N THR A 288 -10.66 -18.92 9.14
CA THR A 288 -10.02 -17.65 8.72
C THR A 288 -9.74 -16.76 9.94
N ALA A 289 -10.63 -16.77 10.94
CA ALA A 289 -10.42 -16.03 12.19
C ALA A 289 -9.19 -16.53 12.98
N ALA A 290 -8.86 -17.82 12.87
CA ALA A 290 -7.76 -18.45 13.59
C ALA A 290 -6.41 -18.45 12.84
N ALA A 291 -6.38 -18.05 11.56
CA ALA A 291 -5.18 -18.04 10.72
C ALA A 291 -4.37 -16.75 10.92
#